data_AF-A0AAV4KI68-F1
#
_entry.id   AF-A0AAV4KI68-F1
#
_cell.length_a   1.000
_cell.length_b   1.000
_cell.length_c   1.000
_cell.angle_alpha   90.00
_cell.angle_beta   90.00
_cell.angle_gamma   90.00
#
_symmetry.space_group_name_H-M   'P 1'
#
loop_
_entity.id
_entity.type
_entity.pdbx_description
1 polymer ?
#
loop_
_entity_poly.entity_id
_entity_poly.type
_entity_poly.pdbx_seq_one_letter_code
_entity_poly.pdbx_strand_id
1 'polypeptide(L)'
;MTDTTHTGDSGSDESRRTSVTKRGGGPAATRGKTTIADGVVEKIAGLAARDVDGVHAMGSGLSRTFGAVRDRVPGGGGSKANATRGVKAEVGEVQTALDLEIVVEYGYAISDVAGDVRENVVNAVERMTGLEVVEVNIAVSDVKLPDDDDDDDGDDDQRRLQ
;
A
#
# COMPACT_ATOMS: atom_id res chain seq x y z
N MET A 1 -2.03 -64.56 73.82
CA MET A 1 -2.85 -63.32 73.76
C MET A 1 -2.14 -62.42 72.77
N THR A 2 -2.40 -62.63 71.47
CA THR A 2 -3.41 -61.92 70.65
C THR A 2 -3.02 -60.47 70.40
N ASP A 3 -3.13 -59.88 69.23
CA ASP A 3 -3.31 -60.28 67.83
C ASP A 3 -3.41 -58.93 67.09
N THR A 4 -3.03 -58.89 65.80
CA THR A 4 -3.53 -57.98 64.74
C THR A 4 -3.48 -56.43 64.98
N THR A 5 -3.05 -55.56 64.05
CA THR A 5 -3.57 -55.40 62.68
C THR A 5 -2.68 -54.51 61.80
N HIS A 6 -2.63 -54.87 60.52
CA HIS A 6 -2.41 -53.98 59.37
C HIS A 6 -3.45 -52.87 59.27
N THR A 7 -3.06 -51.70 58.78
CA THR A 7 -3.79 -50.77 57.87
C THR A 7 -2.81 -49.61 57.63
N GLY A 8 -2.57 -49.04 56.46
CA GLY A 8 -3.15 -49.15 55.13
C GLY A 8 -2.50 -48.04 54.30
N ASP A 9 -2.25 -48.35 53.03
CA ASP A 9 -1.91 -47.43 51.96
C ASP A 9 -2.76 -46.16 51.99
N SER A 10 -2.13 -44.99 51.88
CA SER A 10 -2.79 -43.75 51.51
C SER A 10 -1.85 -42.91 50.65
N GLY A 11 -1.88 -43.23 49.36
CA GLY A 11 -2.45 -42.27 48.42
C GLY A 11 -1.57 -41.06 48.14
N SER A 12 -0.71 -41.24 47.15
CA SER A 12 -0.27 -40.20 46.24
C SER A 12 -1.45 -39.35 45.73
N ASP A 13 -1.66 -38.14 46.27
CA ASP A 13 -2.49 -37.13 45.60
C ASP A 13 -2.17 -35.71 46.07
N GLU A 14 -0.96 -35.21 45.77
CA GLU A 14 -0.75 -33.76 45.82
C GLU A 14 0.39 -33.29 44.91
N SER A 15 0.31 -33.61 43.62
CA SER A 15 0.96 -32.75 42.62
C SER A 15 0.32 -32.88 41.24
N ARG A 16 -1.01 -32.90 41.17
CA ARG A 16 -1.69 -32.37 39.97
C ARG A 16 -1.75 -30.86 40.09
N ARG A 17 -0.57 -30.21 40.02
CA ARG A 17 -0.51 -28.85 39.49
C ARG A 17 -0.99 -28.98 38.06
N THR A 18 -2.27 -28.73 37.87
CA THR A 18 -2.85 -28.44 36.57
C THR A 18 -1.87 -27.48 35.92
N SER A 19 -1.16 -27.96 34.89
CA SER A 19 -0.38 -27.12 34.01
C SER A 19 -1.41 -26.21 33.37
N VAL A 20 -1.64 -25.05 34.00
CA VAL A 20 -2.37 -23.95 33.40
C VAL A 20 -1.62 -23.71 32.11
N THR A 21 -2.23 -24.18 31.02
CA THR A 21 -1.77 -23.94 29.67
C THR A 21 -1.43 -22.47 29.61
N LYS A 22 -0.15 -22.20 29.31
CA LYS A 22 0.41 -20.85 29.24
C LYS A 22 -0.35 -20.12 28.14
N ARG A 23 -1.53 -19.57 28.48
CA ARG A 23 -2.34 -18.69 27.63
C ARG A 23 -1.37 -17.60 27.20
N GLY A 24 -1.08 -17.52 25.90
CA GLY A 24 -0.01 -16.71 25.31
C GLY A 24 0.14 -15.39 26.05
N GLY A 25 1.34 -15.11 26.54
CA GLY A 25 1.63 -13.96 27.40
C GLY A 25 2.05 -12.75 26.56
N GLY A 26 1.51 -11.57 26.90
CA GLY A 26 1.84 -10.28 26.27
C GLY A 26 0.59 -9.52 25.79
N PRO A 27 0.59 -8.19 25.64
CA PRO A 27 -0.54 -7.46 25.05
C PRO A 27 -0.90 -8.01 23.67
N ALA A 28 -2.19 -7.95 23.26
CA ALA A 28 -2.61 -8.47 21.96
C ALA A 28 -1.84 -7.83 20.78
N ALA A 29 -1.46 -6.55 20.91
CA ALA A 29 -0.71 -5.80 19.92
C ALA A 29 0.69 -6.38 19.58
N THR A 30 1.29 -7.16 20.47
CA THR A 30 2.63 -7.75 20.25
C THR A 30 2.56 -9.22 19.83
N ARG A 31 1.36 -9.76 19.55
CA ARG A 31 1.15 -11.17 19.22
C ARG A 31 0.86 -11.34 17.73
N GLY A 32 1.87 -11.13 16.89
CA GLY A 32 1.77 -11.39 15.46
C GLY A 32 2.78 -10.58 14.65
N LYS A 33 2.74 -10.77 13.33
CA LYS A 33 3.43 -9.95 12.33
C LYS A 33 2.39 -9.36 11.39
N THR A 34 2.47 -8.06 11.16
CA THR A 34 1.71 -7.39 10.10
C THR A 34 2.62 -7.29 8.89
N THR A 35 2.14 -7.76 7.74
CA THR A 35 2.82 -7.57 6.45
C THR A 35 1.91 -6.73 5.56
N ILE A 36 2.50 -5.75 4.89
CA ILE A 36 1.80 -4.85 3.98
C ILE A 36 2.18 -5.26 2.56
N ALA A 37 1.18 -5.43 1.70
CA ALA A 37 1.43 -5.77 0.31
C ALA A 37 1.93 -4.54 -0.46
N ASP A 38 2.82 -4.76 -1.42
CA ASP A 38 3.40 -3.73 -2.30
C ASP A 38 2.31 -2.83 -2.89
N GLY A 39 1.25 -3.44 -3.44
CA GLY A 39 0.11 -2.72 -4.02
C GLY A 39 -0.71 -1.86 -3.06
N VAL A 40 -0.50 -1.96 -1.74
CA VAL A 40 -1.06 -1.00 -0.76
C VAL A 40 -0.15 0.23 -0.66
N VAL A 41 1.17 0.02 -0.59
CA VAL A 41 2.17 1.09 -0.54
C VAL A 41 2.12 1.90 -1.84
N GLU A 42 2.03 1.23 -2.99
CA GLU A 42 1.87 1.88 -4.31
C GLU A 42 0.64 2.79 -4.36
N LYS A 43 -0.48 2.40 -3.73
CA LYS A 43 -1.69 3.24 -3.70
C LYS A 43 -1.52 4.46 -2.82
N ILE A 44 -0.87 4.31 -1.68
CA ILE A 44 -0.61 5.43 -0.77
C ILE A 44 0.33 6.42 -1.45
N ALA A 45 1.43 5.93 -2.01
CA ALA A 45 2.40 6.76 -2.73
C ALA A 45 1.79 7.41 -3.97
N GLY A 46 0.98 6.70 -4.75
CA GLY A 46 0.33 7.25 -5.94
C GLY A 46 -0.74 8.30 -5.63
N LEU A 47 -1.46 8.17 -4.52
CA LEU A 47 -2.37 9.23 -4.06
C LEU A 47 -1.59 10.44 -3.54
N ALA A 48 -0.60 10.21 -2.67
CA ALA A 48 0.22 11.28 -2.12
C ALA A 48 0.95 12.08 -3.21
N ALA A 49 1.48 11.41 -4.23
CA ALA A 49 2.15 12.08 -5.33
C ALA A 49 1.20 12.96 -6.17
N ARG A 50 -0.08 12.59 -6.29
CA ARG A 50 -1.09 13.37 -7.03
C ARG A 50 -1.63 14.57 -6.26
N ASP A 51 -1.51 14.55 -4.93
CA ASP A 51 -1.94 15.65 -4.08
C ASP A 51 -0.96 16.83 -4.12
N VAL A 52 0.18 16.71 -4.83
CA VAL A 52 1.18 17.76 -4.96
C VAL A 52 0.87 18.64 -6.16
N ASP A 53 0.85 19.95 -5.93
CA ASP A 53 0.66 20.96 -6.98
C ASP A 53 1.71 20.84 -8.09
N GLY A 54 1.28 20.94 -9.34
CA GLY A 54 2.14 20.78 -10.51
C GLY A 54 2.33 19.34 -10.97
N VAL A 55 1.76 18.33 -10.29
CA VAL A 55 1.65 16.97 -10.82
C VAL A 55 0.35 16.84 -11.61
N HIS A 56 0.45 16.75 -12.93
CA HIS A 56 -0.71 16.59 -13.81
C HIS A 56 -1.22 15.14 -13.82
N ALA A 57 -0.30 14.19 -14.02
CA ALA A 57 -0.61 12.78 -14.16
C ALA A 57 0.55 11.89 -13.69
N MET A 58 0.28 10.60 -13.52
CA MET A 58 1.28 9.58 -13.21
C MET A 58 1.28 8.45 -14.23
N GLY A 59 2.47 7.97 -14.58
CA GLY A 59 2.72 6.89 -15.54
C GLY A 59 2.73 7.32 -17.01
N SER A 60 3.44 6.55 -17.85
CA SER A 60 3.60 6.83 -19.28
C SER A 60 2.28 6.77 -20.09
N GLY A 61 2.21 7.56 -21.17
CA GLY A 61 1.03 7.68 -22.05
C GLY A 61 0.53 6.38 -22.68
N LEU A 62 1.36 5.34 -22.79
CA LEU A 62 0.91 4.00 -23.24
C LEU A 62 0.08 3.27 -22.18
N SER A 63 0.32 3.55 -20.91
CA SER A 63 -0.47 3.00 -19.81
C SER A 63 -1.83 3.71 -19.67
N ARG A 64 -2.00 4.92 -20.23
CA ARG A 64 -3.30 5.59 -20.37
C ARG A 64 -4.15 4.94 -21.47
N THR A 65 -3.57 4.71 -22.65
CA THR A 65 -4.28 4.13 -23.80
C THR A 65 -4.71 2.66 -23.60
N PHE A 66 -3.91 1.82 -22.94
CA PHE A 66 -4.33 0.45 -22.60
C PHE A 66 -5.44 0.39 -21.53
N GLY A 67 -5.52 1.39 -20.64
CA GLY A 67 -6.61 1.49 -19.66
C GLY A 67 -7.95 1.85 -20.30
N ALA A 68 -7.94 2.81 -21.23
CA ALA A 68 -9.14 3.21 -21.96
C ALA A 68 -9.74 2.08 -22.82
N VAL A 69 -8.89 1.20 -23.37
CA VAL A 69 -9.36 0.02 -24.13
C VAL A 69 -9.86 -1.09 -23.19
N ARG A 70 -9.29 -1.23 -21.99
CA ARG A 70 -9.74 -2.21 -20.97
C ARG A 70 -11.10 -1.84 -20.38
N ASP A 71 -11.40 -0.55 -20.22
CA ASP A 71 -12.70 -0.04 -19.73
C ASP A 71 -13.84 -0.25 -20.74
N ARG A 72 -13.53 -0.50 -22.02
CA ARG A 72 -14.53 -0.79 -23.07
C ARG A 72 -14.99 -2.25 -23.13
N VAL A 73 -14.44 -3.14 -22.29
CA VAL A 73 -14.82 -4.56 -22.26
C VAL A 73 -15.85 -4.80 -21.15
N PRO A 74 -17.10 -5.22 -21.48
CA PRO A 74 -18.08 -5.60 -20.47
C PRO A 74 -17.55 -6.83 -19.70
N GLY A 75 -17.14 -6.62 -18.44
CA GLY A 75 -16.58 -7.67 -17.57
C GLY A 75 -15.10 -7.48 -17.19
N GLY A 76 -14.40 -6.48 -17.73
CA GLY A 76 -13.08 -6.08 -17.24
C GLY A 76 -13.22 -5.10 -16.08
N GLY A 77 -12.88 -5.50 -14.85
CA GLY A 77 -12.94 -4.64 -13.66
C GLY A 77 -11.93 -3.47 -13.66
N GLY A 78 -12.05 -2.54 -14.62
CA GLY A 78 -11.07 -1.50 -14.96
C GLY A 78 -10.98 -0.29 -14.02
N SER A 79 -12.01 0.00 -13.24
CA SER A 79 -12.08 1.25 -12.44
C SER A 79 -11.21 1.28 -11.17
N LYS A 80 -10.34 0.29 -10.93
CA LYS A 80 -9.48 0.22 -9.72
C LYS A 80 -7.98 0.33 -10.00
N ALA A 81 -7.56 0.43 -11.25
CA ALA A 81 -6.15 0.45 -11.65
C ALA A 81 -5.58 1.87 -11.83
N ASN A 82 -6.36 2.92 -11.50
CA ASN A 82 -5.91 4.30 -11.75
C ASN A 82 -4.94 4.79 -10.68
N ALA A 83 -5.03 4.33 -9.43
CA ALA A 83 -4.25 4.90 -8.33
C ALA A 83 -2.77 4.45 -8.27
N THR A 84 -2.41 3.33 -8.89
CA THR A 84 -1.04 2.76 -8.85
C THR A 84 -0.27 2.91 -10.16
N ARG A 85 -0.87 3.52 -11.19
CA ARG A 85 -0.18 3.72 -12.47
C ARG A 85 0.96 4.72 -12.29
N GLY A 86 2.16 4.32 -12.74
CA GLY A 86 3.37 5.11 -12.59
C GLY A 86 4.01 5.03 -11.19
N VAL A 87 3.63 4.04 -10.36
CA VAL A 87 4.25 3.82 -9.05
C VAL A 87 4.60 2.35 -8.91
N LYS A 88 5.85 2.07 -8.56
CA LYS A 88 6.31 0.74 -8.17
C LYS A 88 6.89 0.83 -6.77
N ALA A 89 6.49 -0.09 -5.89
CA ALA A 89 7.04 -0.19 -4.55
C ALA A 89 7.74 -1.53 -4.36
N GLU A 90 8.89 -1.51 -3.69
CA GLU A 90 9.54 -2.71 -3.18
C GLU A 90 9.47 -2.65 -1.65
N VAL A 91 8.76 -3.60 -1.04
CA VAL A 91 8.48 -3.61 0.40
C VAL A 91 9.27 -4.74 1.07
N GLY A 92 10.12 -4.36 2.02
CA GLY A 92 10.78 -5.26 2.95
C GLY A 92 9.99 -5.45 4.26
N GLU A 93 10.63 -6.02 5.28
CA GLU A 93 9.97 -6.18 6.58
C GLU A 93 9.84 -4.88 7.38
N VAL A 94 10.78 -3.95 7.16
CA VAL A 94 10.85 -2.65 7.86
C VAL A 94 10.99 -1.50 6.86
N GLN A 95 11.58 -1.75 5.70
CA GLN A 95 12.00 -0.72 4.75
C GLN A 95 11.19 -0.79 3.46
N THR A 96 11.09 0.32 2.75
CA THR A 96 10.49 0.37 1.41
C THR A 96 11.23 1.34 0.49
N ALA A 97 11.36 0.94 -0.78
CA ALA A 97 11.88 1.76 -1.87
C ALA A 97 10.76 2.02 -2.88
N LEU A 98 10.75 3.23 -3.45
CA LEU A 98 9.68 3.70 -4.32
C LEU A 98 10.24 4.27 -5.62
N ASP A 99 9.70 3.83 -6.75
CA ASP A 99 9.95 4.39 -8.07
C ASP A 99 8.64 5.01 -8.60
N LEU A 100 8.68 6.30 -8.92
CA LEU A 100 7.55 7.06 -9.44
C LEU A 100 7.86 7.58 -10.83
N GLU A 101 6.84 7.60 -11.68
CA GLU A 101 6.84 8.23 -13.00
C GLU A 101 5.73 9.28 -13.05
N ILE A 102 6.08 10.54 -13.28
CA ILE A 102 5.15 11.68 -13.25
C ILE A 102 5.19 12.52 -14.53
N VAL A 103 4.08 13.18 -14.82
CA VAL A 103 3.94 14.25 -15.80
C VAL A 103 3.73 15.56 -15.05
N VAL A 104 4.55 16.56 -15.35
CA VAL A 104 4.56 17.85 -14.64
C VAL A 104 3.81 18.90 -15.46
N GLU A 105 3.09 19.80 -14.80
CA GLU A 105 2.42 20.92 -15.47
C GLU A 105 3.43 21.99 -15.93
N TYR A 106 3.23 22.53 -17.13
CA TYR A 106 4.01 23.68 -17.59
C TYR A 106 3.89 24.86 -16.63
N GLY A 107 5.02 25.51 -16.34
CA GLY A 107 5.09 26.66 -15.44
C GLY A 107 5.59 26.32 -14.03
N TYR A 108 5.69 25.04 -13.67
CA TYR A 108 6.33 24.60 -12.42
C TYR A 108 7.81 24.25 -12.62
N ALA A 109 8.62 24.51 -11.59
CA ALA A 109 9.99 24.04 -11.56
C ALA A 109 10.02 22.54 -11.23
N ILE A 110 10.51 21.74 -12.17
CA ILE A 110 10.54 20.27 -12.03
C ILE A 110 11.30 19.82 -10.77
N SER A 111 12.38 20.51 -10.39
CA SER A 111 13.15 20.22 -9.18
C SER A 111 12.31 20.35 -7.91
N ASP A 112 11.46 21.37 -7.88
CA ASP A 112 10.67 21.75 -6.72
C ASP A 112 9.49 20.78 -6.59
N VAL A 113 8.75 20.55 -7.69
CA VAL A 113 7.69 19.54 -7.74
C VAL A 113 8.22 18.16 -7.34
N ALA A 114 9.37 17.73 -7.87
CA ALA A 114 9.95 16.45 -7.48
C ALA A 114 10.37 16.43 -5.99
N GLY A 115 10.81 17.56 -5.45
CA GLY A 115 11.11 17.71 -4.02
C GLY A 115 9.86 17.52 -3.16
N ASP A 116 8.80 18.22 -3.52
CA ASP A 116 7.52 18.21 -2.82
C ASP A 116 6.85 16.82 -2.90
N VAL A 117 6.90 16.17 -4.07
CA VAL A 117 6.45 14.77 -4.24
C VAL A 117 7.24 13.83 -3.32
N ARG A 118 8.57 13.93 -3.27
CA ARG A 118 9.37 13.09 -2.36
C ARG A 118 8.94 13.29 -0.92
N GLU A 119 8.82 14.53 -0.47
CA GLU A 119 8.44 14.83 0.90
C GLU A 119 7.03 14.30 1.23
N ASN A 120 6.06 14.52 0.34
CA ASN A 120 4.68 14.10 0.60
C ASN A 120 4.54 12.57 0.60
N VAL A 121 5.20 11.89 -0.33
CA VAL A 121 5.20 10.42 -0.43
C VAL A 121 5.85 9.77 0.79
N VAL A 122 7.03 10.26 1.20
CA VAL A 122 7.71 9.77 2.41
C VAL A 122 6.79 9.93 3.62
N ASN A 123 6.28 11.15 3.84
CA ASN A 123 5.38 11.42 4.95
C ASN A 123 4.15 10.51 4.96
N ALA A 124 3.49 10.30 3.82
CA ALA A 124 2.29 9.49 3.73
C ALA A 124 2.58 8.01 4.01
N VAL A 125 3.60 7.44 3.38
CA VAL A 125 3.94 6.03 3.52
C VAL A 125 4.41 5.71 4.93
N GLU A 126 5.33 6.49 5.51
CA GLU A 126 5.82 6.24 6.86
C GLU A 126 4.71 6.36 7.90
N ARG A 127 3.86 7.39 7.80
CA ARG A 127 2.75 7.59 8.75
C ARG A 127 1.67 6.52 8.67
N MET A 128 1.35 6.02 7.48
CA MET A 128 0.26 5.06 7.28
C MET A 128 0.69 3.60 7.47
N THR A 129 1.94 3.28 7.14
CA THR A 129 2.44 1.89 7.11
C THR A 129 3.39 1.57 8.26
N GLY A 130 4.05 2.58 8.83
CA GLY A 130 5.12 2.40 9.81
C GLY A 130 6.41 1.82 9.22
N LEU A 131 6.53 1.74 7.89
CA LEU A 131 7.76 1.38 7.18
C LEU A 131 8.68 2.59 7.09
N GLU A 132 9.99 2.36 7.04
CA GLU A 132 11.03 3.35 6.76
C GLU A 132 11.22 3.48 5.25
N VAL A 133 11.09 4.69 4.70
CA VAL A 133 11.31 4.91 3.27
C VAL A 133 12.80 5.17 3.02
N VAL A 134 13.49 4.24 2.34
CA VAL A 134 14.94 4.36 2.10
C VAL A 134 15.26 5.29 0.94
N GLU A 135 14.43 5.25 -0.12
CA GLU A 135 14.59 6.09 -1.30
C GLU A 135 13.27 6.29 -2.04
N VAL A 136 13.17 7.43 -2.70
CA VAL A 136 12.08 7.77 -3.62
C VAL A 136 12.69 8.31 -4.91
N ASN A 137 12.68 7.48 -5.94
CA ASN A 137 13.15 7.80 -7.27
C ASN A 137 11.98 8.35 -8.10
N ILE A 138 12.20 9.49 -8.76
CA ILE A 138 11.16 10.13 -9.57
C ILE A 138 11.71 10.32 -10.99
N ALA A 139 11.05 9.68 -11.95
CA ALA A 139 11.21 9.91 -13.36
C ALA A 139 10.13 10.89 -13.85
N VAL A 140 10.54 11.97 -14.50
CA VAL A 140 9.61 12.90 -15.15
C VAL A 140 9.53 12.50 -16.62
N SER A 141 8.39 11.97 -17.03
CA SER A 141 8.22 11.39 -18.37
C SER A 141 7.73 12.41 -19.40
N ASP A 142 7.03 13.45 -18.96
CA ASP A 142 6.47 14.47 -19.84
C ASP A 142 6.16 15.79 -19.11
N VAL A 143 5.91 16.85 -19.88
CA VAL A 143 5.41 18.15 -19.39
C VAL A 143 4.12 18.50 -20.13
N LYS A 144 3.01 18.67 -19.40
CA LYS A 144 1.71 19.05 -19.97
C LYS A 144 1.74 20.53 -20.36
N LEU A 145 1.56 20.83 -21.65
CA LEU A 145 1.38 22.21 -22.11
C LEU A 145 -0.10 22.63 -22.02
N PRO A 146 -0.39 23.92 -21.80
CA PRO A 146 -1.75 24.44 -21.68
C PRO A 146 -2.59 24.32 -22.96
N ASP A 147 -1.96 24.14 -24.12
CA ASP A 147 -2.66 24.01 -25.41
C ASP A 147 -2.95 22.54 -25.79
N ASP A 148 -2.51 21.57 -24.99
CA ASP A 148 -2.73 20.13 -25.24
C ASP A 148 -4.08 19.63 -24.68
N ASP A 149 -4.99 20.52 -24.30
CA ASP A 149 -6.31 20.16 -23.74
C ASP A 149 -7.33 19.70 -24.80
N ASP A 150 -7.02 19.84 -26.09
CA ASP A 150 -7.91 19.46 -27.18
C ASP A 150 -7.81 17.97 -27.61
N ASP A 151 -6.85 17.19 -27.08
CA ASP A 151 -6.57 15.82 -27.54
C ASP A 151 -6.90 14.69 -26.54
N ASP A 152 -7.33 14.96 -25.29
CA ASP A 152 -7.65 13.91 -24.29
C ASP A 152 -9.14 13.83 -23.89
N ASP A 153 -10.02 14.72 -24.40
CA ASP A 153 -11.48 14.69 -24.20
C ASP A 153 -12.26 14.08 -25.39
N GLY A 154 -11.62 13.14 -26.11
CA GLY A 154 -12.21 12.43 -27.23
C GLY A 154 -13.24 11.35 -26.87
N ASP A 155 -14.52 11.75 -26.91
CA ASP A 155 -15.74 10.94 -27.18
C ASP A 155 -16.52 10.27 -26.02
N ASP A 156 -17.06 11.07 -25.09
CA ASP A 156 -18.17 10.63 -24.21
C ASP A 156 -19.56 11.25 -24.51
N ASP A 157 -19.72 12.18 -25.46
CA ASP A 157 -21.00 12.93 -25.59
C ASP A 157 -21.87 12.69 -26.85
N GLN A 158 -21.50 11.80 -27.78
CA GLN A 158 -22.25 11.65 -29.06
C GLN A 158 -23.17 10.42 -29.22
N ARG A 159 -23.40 9.59 -28.20
CA ARG A 159 -24.24 8.37 -28.34
C ARG A 159 -25.58 8.37 -27.60
N ARG A 160 -26.18 9.55 -27.39
CA ARG A 160 -27.54 9.63 -26.79
C ARG A 160 -28.67 9.93 -27.79
N LEU A 161 -28.37 10.10 -29.07
CA LEU A 161 -29.37 10.35 -30.11
C LEU A 161 -29.09 9.51 -31.35
N GLN A 162 -29.54 8.25 -31.32
CA GLN A 162 -30.12 7.54 -32.47
C GLN A 162 -30.73 6.20 -32.02
#